data_AF-A0A151P1X8-F1
#
_entry.id   AF-A0A151P1X8-F1
#
_cell.length_a   1.000
_cell.length_b   1.000
_cell.length_c   1.000
_cell.angle_alpha   90.00
_cell.angle_beta   90.00
_cell.angle_gamma   90.00
#
_symmetry.space_group_name_H-M   'P 1'
#
loop_
_entity.id
_entity.type
_entity.pdbx_description
1 polymer ?
#
loop_
_entity_poly.entity_id
_entity_poly.type
_entity_poly.pdbx_seq_one_letter_code
_entity_poly.pdbx_strand_id
1 'polypeptide(L)'
;MRPEAEERDSKHKYELELKRKEHGKEQRQHKKEQHEHELAVIQMQGNANTAGAQPVQDAFPRLNTPIFSCYKDGDDPEVFLSIFKNQACRWKLPKEEFMKHMAALVEGSMSVVLDSLPLESADNYDAFKNAVSSRFKLGPYYFWKKFRNICPQPEKTMADFAALVWDALLKWAEGAKADNLEKALHLMVLDQFYYCCPREIKTLVKAGPPKLSKRPLKLRISCC
;
A
#
# COMPACT_ATOMS: atom_id res chain seq x y z
N MET A 1 73.68 27.78 -47.09
CA MET A 1 73.07 26.49 -46.70
C MET A 1 72.08 26.71 -45.56
N ARG A 2 70.79 26.93 -45.87
CA ARG A 2 69.67 27.00 -44.90
C ARG A 2 68.23 26.73 -45.44
N PRO A 3 67.95 26.31 -46.70
CA PRO A 3 66.56 26.03 -47.11
C PRO A 3 66.11 24.56 -46.95
N GLU A 4 67.02 23.58 -46.91
CA GLU A 4 66.65 22.14 -46.93
C GLU A 4 66.07 21.59 -45.62
N ALA A 5 66.27 22.27 -44.49
CA ALA A 5 65.75 21.84 -43.19
C ALA A 5 64.27 22.24 -42.99
N GLU A 6 63.88 23.41 -43.50
CA GLU A 6 62.51 23.93 -43.42
C GLU A 6 61.57 23.18 -44.38
N GLU A 7 62.05 22.79 -45.55
CA GLU A 7 61.29 21.99 -46.51
C GLU A 7 60.97 20.58 -45.98
N ARG A 8 61.92 19.97 -45.27
CA ARG A 8 61.73 18.66 -44.60
C ARG A 8 60.75 18.72 -43.44
N ASP A 9 60.79 19.79 -42.63
CA ASP A 9 59.83 19.98 -41.53
C ASP A 9 58.42 20.25 -42.05
N SER A 10 58.29 21.02 -43.14
CA SER A 10 57.02 21.27 -43.83
C SER A 10 56.41 19.98 -44.40
N LYS A 11 57.23 19.13 -45.05
CA LYS A 11 56.81 17.84 -45.57
C LYS A 11 56.37 16.87 -44.47
N HIS A 12 57.11 16.81 -43.36
CA HIS A 12 56.77 15.95 -42.21
C HIS A 12 55.47 16.38 -41.52
N LYS A 13 55.22 17.68 -41.37
CA LYS A 13 53.95 18.21 -40.84
C LYS A 13 52.77 17.86 -41.74
N TYR A 14 52.93 17.95 -43.06
CA TYR A 14 51.90 17.57 -44.03
C TYR A 14 51.57 16.06 -43.97
N GLU A 15 52.58 15.20 -43.89
CA GLU A 15 52.39 13.75 -43.73
C GLU A 15 51.67 13.37 -42.42
N LEU A 16 51.99 14.05 -41.32
CA LEU A 16 51.32 13.83 -40.03
C LEU A 16 49.85 14.26 -40.08
N GLU A 17 49.54 15.37 -40.75
CA GLU A 17 48.16 15.83 -40.92
C GLU A 17 47.34 14.91 -41.82
N LEU A 18 47.94 14.35 -42.87
CA LEU A 18 47.35 13.30 -43.71
C LEU A 18 46.99 12.06 -42.88
N LYS A 19 47.93 11.52 -42.10
CA LYS A 19 47.68 10.37 -41.22
C LYS A 19 46.59 10.65 -40.19
N ARG A 20 46.53 11.86 -39.63
CA ARG A 20 45.47 12.26 -38.69
C ARG A 20 44.10 12.34 -39.36
N LYS A 21 44.02 12.79 -40.62
CA LYS A 21 42.78 12.82 -41.40
C LYS A 21 42.34 11.41 -41.83
N GLU A 22 43.26 10.55 -42.22
CA GLU A 22 42.97 9.15 -42.55
C GLU A 22 42.47 8.38 -41.35
N HIS A 23 43.17 8.45 -40.21
CA HIS A 23 42.73 7.79 -38.98
C HIS A 23 41.37 8.34 -38.48
N GLY A 24 41.11 9.64 -38.67
CA GLY A 24 39.81 10.24 -38.40
C GLY A 24 38.69 9.74 -39.32
N LYS A 25 38.99 9.40 -40.57
CA LYS A 25 38.02 8.80 -41.51
C LYS A 25 37.75 7.34 -41.15
N GLU A 26 38.79 6.57 -40.84
CA GLU A 26 38.67 5.16 -40.40
C GLU A 26 37.83 5.04 -39.13
N GLN A 27 38.05 5.90 -38.12
CA GLN A 27 37.24 5.88 -36.90
C GLN A 27 35.76 6.23 -37.17
N ARG A 28 35.48 7.15 -38.11
CA ARG A 28 34.11 7.48 -38.50
C ARG A 28 33.44 6.34 -39.26
N GLN A 29 34.20 5.66 -40.12
CA GLN A 29 33.74 4.50 -40.88
C GLN A 29 33.42 3.33 -39.94
N HIS A 30 34.33 2.99 -39.03
CA HIS A 30 34.14 1.93 -38.05
C HIS A 30 32.94 2.18 -37.14
N LYS A 31 32.71 3.44 -36.71
CA LYS A 31 31.51 3.79 -35.93
C LYS A 31 30.21 3.63 -36.72
N LYS A 32 30.22 3.94 -38.02
CA LYS A 32 29.06 3.73 -38.89
C LYS A 32 28.76 2.24 -39.07
N GLU A 33 29.79 1.44 -39.32
CA GLU A 33 29.66 -0.02 -39.47
C GLU A 33 29.17 -0.68 -38.18
N GLN A 34 29.65 -0.23 -37.01
CA GLN A 34 29.13 -0.69 -35.72
C GLN A 34 27.65 -0.36 -35.54
N HIS A 35 27.23 0.87 -35.85
CA HIS A 35 25.83 1.27 -35.72
C HIS A 35 24.93 0.55 -36.74
N GLU A 36 25.42 0.30 -37.94
CA GLU A 36 24.71 -0.47 -38.97
C GLU A 36 24.56 -1.94 -38.57
N HIS A 37 25.61 -2.55 -38.01
CA HIS A 37 25.54 -3.91 -37.46
C HIS A 37 24.54 -3.99 -36.29
N GLU A 38 24.53 -3.00 -35.40
CA GLU A 38 23.57 -2.92 -34.28
C GLU A 38 22.12 -2.84 -34.79
N LEU A 39 21.85 -2.00 -35.80
CA LEU A 39 20.52 -1.91 -36.43
C LEU A 39 20.12 -3.22 -37.13
N ALA A 40 21.05 -3.90 -37.80
CA ALA A 40 20.81 -5.19 -38.45
C ALA A 40 20.48 -6.31 -37.45
N VAL A 41 21.13 -6.33 -36.29
CA VAL A 41 20.84 -7.28 -35.20
C VAL A 41 19.43 -7.05 -34.65
N ILE A 42 19.04 -5.80 -34.39
CA ILE A 42 17.70 -5.44 -33.92
C ILE A 42 16.64 -5.84 -34.95
N GLN A 43 16.89 -5.61 -36.25
CA GLN A 43 15.96 -5.98 -37.32
C GLN A 43 15.82 -7.49 -37.47
N MET A 44 16.91 -8.26 -37.38
CA MET A 44 16.86 -9.74 -37.40
C MET A 44 16.10 -10.29 -36.20
N GLN A 45 16.28 -9.72 -35.00
CA GLN A 45 15.52 -10.13 -33.82
C GLN A 45 14.03 -9.78 -33.91
N GLY A 46 13.66 -8.71 -34.63
CA GLY A 46 12.26 -8.38 -34.92
C GLY A 46 11.55 -9.40 -35.84
N ASN A 47 12.29 -10.10 -36.71
CA ASN A 47 11.73 -11.00 -37.72
C ASN A 47 11.74 -12.50 -37.34
N ALA A 48 12.49 -12.89 -36.30
CA ALA A 48 12.55 -14.29 -35.84
C ALA A 48 11.37 -14.72 -34.93
N ASN A 49 10.46 -13.80 -34.57
CA ASN A 49 9.33 -14.08 -33.68
C ASN A 49 8.03 -14.45 -34.40
N THR A 50 8.09 -14.97 -35.63
CA THR A 50 6.90 -15.38 -36.39
C THR A 50 7.06 -16.73 -37.10
N ALA A 51 7.52 -17.76 -36.41
CA ALA A 51 7.21 -19.16 -36.73
C ALA A 51 7.72 -20.12 -35.64
N GLY A 52 6.82 -20.82 -34.95
CA GLY A 52 7.13 -22.08 -34.25
C GLY A 52 6.99 -22.02 -32.72
N ALA A 53 6.02 -22.78 -32.21
CA ALA A 53 5.64 -22.90 -30.80
C ALA A 53 6.62 -23.76 -29.96
N GLN A 54 6.98 -23.29 -28.75
CA GLN A 54 6.78 -23.94 -27.42
C GLN A 54 7.68 -23.29 -26.32
N PRO A 55 7.29 -23.38 -25.02
CA PRO A 55 7.24 -22.23 -24.13
C PRO A 55 8.51 -22.05 -23.30
N VAL A 56 9.28 -21.01 -23.60
CA VAL A 56 10.22 -20.42 -22.64
C VAL A 56 9.50 -19.25 -22.02
N GLN A 57 9.07 -19.47 -20.77
CA GLN A 57 8.58 -18.52 -19.78
C GLN A 57 8.46 -17.09 -20.32
N ASP A 58 7.23 -16.72 -20.64
CA ASP A 58 6.82 -15.36 -20.96
C ASP A 58 7.59 -14.38 -20.09
N ALA A 59 8.60 -13.75 -20.69
CA ALA A 59 8.85 -12.36 -20.43
C ALA A 59 7.62 -11.64 -20.95
N PHE A 60 6.54 -11.68 -20.16
CA PHE A 60 5.41 -10.79 -20.34
C PHE A 60 6.01 -9.42 -20.62
N PRO A 61 5.62 -8.72 -21.70
CA PRO A 61 5.89 -7.30 -21.77
C PRO A 61 5.31 -6.76 -20.47
N ARG A 62 6.18 -6.32 -19.53
CA ARG A 62 5.77 -6.06 -18.14
C ARG A 62 4.64 -5.06 -18.20
N LEU A 63 3.44 -5.60 -18.08
CA LEU A 63 2.21 -4.90 -18.31
C LEU A 63 2.24 -3.75 -17.31
N ASN A 64 1.88 -2.55 -17.76
CA ASN A 64 1.56 -1.38 -16.93
C ASN A 64 0.34 -1.69 -16.05
N THR A 65 0.38 -2.80 -15.32
CA THR A 65 -0.60 -3.22 -14.34
C THR A 65 -0.20 -2.49 -13.07
N PRO A 66 -1.11 -1.70 -12.50
CA PRO A 66 -0.99 -1.25 -11.14
C PRO A 66 -0.55 -2.41 -10.23
N ILE A 67 0.66 -2.34 -9.67
CA ILE A 67 1.09 -3.34 -8.68
C ILE A 67 0.29 -3.04 -7.42
N PHE A 68 -0.80 -3.76 -7.24
CA PHE A 68 -1.59 -3.73 -6.02
C PHE A 68 -1.05 -4.73 -5.01
N SER A 69 -1.08 -4.36 -3.74
CA SER A 69 -0.74 -5.27 -2.65
C SER A 69 -1.89 -6.27 -2.46
N CYS A 70 -1.57 -7.56 -2.36
CA CYS A 70 -2.55 -8.58 -2.01
C CYS A 70 -2.69 -8.69 -0.49
N TYR A 71 -3.90 -8.98 -0.02
CA TYR A 71 -4.20 -9.33 1.36
C TYR A 71 -3.80 -10.78 1.62
N LYS A 72 -3.09 -11.02 2.73
CA LYS A 72 -2.76 -12.35 3.21
C LYS A 72 -3.41 -12.59 4.57
N ASP A 73 -3.75 -13.84 4.86
CA ASP A 73 -4.27 -14.20 6.18
C ASP A 73 -3.24 -13.86 7.27
N GLY A 74 -3.67 -13.03 8.22
CA GLY A 74 -2.82 -12.46 9.27
C GLY A 74 -2.52 -10.98 9.11
N ASP A 75 -2.72 -10.42 7.92
CA ASP A 75 -2.59 -8.97 7.69
C ASP A 75 -3.67 -8.18 8.44
N ASP A 76 -3.34 -6.96 8.86
CA ASP A 76 -4.31 -6.00 9.41
C ASP A 76 -5.25 -5.56 8.26
N PRO A 77 -6.55 -5.91 8.29
CA PRO A 77 -7.49 -5.61 7.22
C PRO A 77 -7.70 -4.09 7.05
N GLU A 78 -7.55 -3.30 8.10
CA GLU A 78 -7.66 -1.84 8.00
C GLU A 78 -6.45 -1.24 7.28
N VAL A 79 -5.25 -1.76 7.56
CA VAL A 79 -4.02 -1.35 6.86
C VAL A 79 -4.09 -1.74 5.40
N PHE A 80 -4.53 -2.97 5.10
CA PHE A 80 -4.73 -3.43 3.73
C PHE A 80 -5.69 -2.52 2.94
N LEU A 81 -6.88 -2.23 3.48
CA LEU A 81 -7.86 -1.35 2.82
C LEU A 81 -7.30 0.07 2.60
N SER A 82 -6.50 0.57 3.54
CA SER A 82 -5.82 1.87 3.41
C SER A 82 -4.77 1.86 2.28
N ILE A 83 -3.93 0.82 2.22
CA ILE A 83 -2.94 0.63 1.16
C ILE A 83 -3.63 0.54 -0.20
N PHE A 84 -4.70 -0.26 -0.31
CA PHE A 84 -5.48 -0.39 -1.53
C PHE A 84 -6.04 0.96 -1.99
N LYS A 85 -6.67 1.74 -1.10
CA LYS A 85 -7.18 3.08 -1.44
C LYS A 85 -6.08 4.02 -1.92
N ASN A 86 -4.91 3.99 -1.28
CA ASN A 86 -3.78 4.82 -1.66
C ASN A 86 -3.25 4.41 -3.04
N GLN A 87 -3.14 3.11 -3.32
CA GLN A 87 -2.77 2.59 -4.63
C GLN A 87 -3.80 3.00 -5.69
N ALA A 88 -5.09 2.74 -5.45
CA ALA A 88 -6.18 3.11 -6.35
C ALA A 88 -6.17 4.61 -6.69
N CYS A 89 -5.92 5.48 -5.70
CA CYS A 89 -5.77 6.92 -5.91
C CYS A 89 -4.57 7.25 -6.83
N ARG A 90 -3.40 6.65 -6.59
CA ARG A 90 -2.19 6.87 -7.40
C ARG A 90 -2.39 6.44 -8.86
N TRP A 91 -3.16 5.37 -9.08
CA TRP A 91 -3.50 4.84 -10.39
C TRP A 91 -4.74 5.49 -11.01
N LYS A 92 -5.38 6.44 -10.31
CA LYS A 92 -6.64 7.09 -10.72
C LYS A 92 -7.74 6.07 -11.07
N LEU A 93 -7.79 4.97 -10.33
CA LEU A 93 -8.76 3.91 -10.53
C LEU A 93 -10.17 4.45 -10.15
N PRO A 94 -11.17 4.34 -11.03
CA PRO A 94 -12.55 4.69 -10.70
C PRO A 94 -13.11 3.74 -9.64
N LYS A 95 -14.01 4.24 -8.79
CA LYS A 95 -14.56 3.47 -7.65
C LYS A 95 -15.35 2.25 -8.12
N GLU A 96 -15.96 2.35 -9.29
CA GLU A 96 -16.72 1.30 -9.97
C GLU A 96 -15.84 0.10 -10.36
N GLU A 97 -14.53 0.29 -10.45
CA GLU A 97 -13.58 -0.79 -10.76
C GLU A 97 -12.88 -1.35 -9.52
N PHE A 98 -13.16 -0.80 -8.33
CA PHE A 98 -12.49 -1.24 -7.10
C PHE A 98 -12.75 -2.72 -6.83
N MET A 99 -14.00 -3.17 -6.97
CA MET A 99 -14.37 -4.55 -6.66
C MET A 99 -13.79 -5.56 -7.65
N LYS A 100 -13.70 -5.19 -8.94
CA LYS A 100 -13.06 -6.01 -9.98
C LYS A 100 -11.60 -6.31 -9.64
N HIS A 101 -10.88 -5.30 -9.16
CA HIS A 101 -9.49 -5.47 -8.72
C HIS A 101 -9.42 -6.17 -7.36
N MET A 102 -10.31 -5.82 -6.43
CA MET A 102 -10.33 -6.39 -5.08
C MET A 102 -10.44 -7.91 -5.10
N ALA A 103 -11.26 -8.47 -5.99
CA ALA A 103 -11.44 -9.92 -6.14
C ALA A 103 -10.13 -10.67 -6.43
N ALA A 104 -9.19 -10.04 -7.15
CA ALA A 104 -7.89 -10.62 -7.45
C ALA A 104 -6.85 -10.40 -6.33
N LEU A 105 -7.16 -9.56 -5.34
CA LEU A 105 -6.22 -9.13 -4.30
C LEU A 105 -6.50 -9.74 -2.94
N VAL A 106 -7.66 -10.36 -2.73
CA VAL A 106 -8.06 -10.90 -1.42
C VAL A 106 -7.93 -12.41 -1.39
N GLU A 107 -7.32 -12.91 -0.32
CA GLU A 107 -7.22 -14.34 -0.02
C GLU A 107 -7.83 -14.66 1.35
N GLY A 108 -8.10 -15.94 1.60
CA GLY A 108 -8.46 -16.47 2.91
C GLY A 108 -9.69 -15.83 3.55
N SER A 109 -9.54 -15.31 4.76
CA SER A 109 -10.64 -14.73 5.53
C SER A 109 -11.34 -13.55 4.85
N MET A 110 -10.62 -12.81 4.00
CA MET A 110 -11.14 -11.65 3.29
C MET A 110 -11.87 -12.03 1.99
N SER A 111 -11.46 -13.12 1.32
CA SER A 111 -12.21 -13.67 0.20
C SER A 111 -13.55 -14.25 0.65
N VAL A 112 -13.61 -14.89 1.82
CA VAL A 112 -14.89 -15.37 2.40
C VAL A 112 -15.89 -14.22 2.60
N VAL A 113 -15.41 -13.02 2.94
CA VAL A 113 -16.28 -11.83 3.05
C VAL A 113 -16.77 -11.41 1.68
N LEU A 114 -15.89 -11.39 0.67
CA LEU A 114 -16.23 -11.06 -0.70
C LEU A 114 -17.33 -12.00 -1.24
N ASP A 115 -17.15 -13.31 -1.07
CA ASP A 115 -18.07 -14.35 -1.55
C ASP A 115 -19.42 -14.33 -0.82
N SER A 116 -19.47 -13.75 0.38
CA SER A 116 -20.70 -13.63 1.17
C SER A 116 -21.59 -12.44 0.77
N LEU A 117 -21.11 -11.55 -0.10
CA LEU A 117 -21.88 -10.39 -0.53
C LEU A 117 -23.03 -10.80 -1.47
N PRO A 118 -24.24 -10.25 -1.29
CA PRO A 118 -25.33 -10.38 -2.25
C PRO A 118 -24.91 -9.89 -3.64
N LEU A 119 -25.43 -10.54 -4.69
CA LEU A 119 -25.09 -10.25 -6.09
C LEU A 119 -25.34 -8.78 -6.46
N GLU A 120 -26.39 -8.17 -5.91
CA GLU A 120 -26.75 -6.76 -6.12
C GLU A 120 -25.72 -5.79 -5.54
N SER A 121 -24.89 -6.26 -4.60
CA SER A 121 -23.86 -5.47 -3.92
C SER A 121 -22.43 -5.92 -4.24
N ALA A 122 -22.27 -6.91 -5.13
CA ALA A 122 -20.98 -7.51 -5.44
C ALA A 122 -19.97 -6.47 -5.99
N ASP A 123 -20.44 -5.49 -6.77
CA ASP A 123 -19.63 -4.40 -7.31
C ASP A 123 -19.57 -3.16 -6.39
N ASN A 124 -20.20 -3.19 -5.20
CA ASN A 124 -20.24 -2.08 -4.27
C ASN A 124 -19.10 -2.16 -3.23
N TYR A 125 -18.08 -1.34 -3.42
CA TYR A 125 -16.95 -1.24 -2.49
C TYR A 125 -17.32 -0.84 -1.05
N ASP A 126 -18.32 0.04 -0.87
CA ASP A 126 -18.72 0.43 0.48
C ASP A 126 -19.43 -0.72 1.20
N ALA A 127 -20.21 -1.53 0.48
CA ALA A 127 -20.82 -2.75 1.02
C ALA A 127 -19.75 -3.76 1.45
N PHE A 128 -18.74 -4.00 0.59
CA PHE A 128 -17.59 -4.83 0.95
C PHE A 128 -16.85 -4.31 2.18
N LYS A 129 -16.48 -3.01 2.20
CA LYS A 129 -15.81 -2.38 3.34
C LYS A 129 -16.61 -2.54 4.65
N ASN A 130 -17.92 -2.39 4.59
CA ASN A 130 -18.80 -2.58 5.76
C ASN A 130 -18.84 -4.04 6.20
N ALA A 131 -18.92 -4.99 5.27
CA ALA A 131 -18.90 -6.42 5.56
C ALA A 131 -17.58 -6.85 6.21
N VAL A 132 -16.45 -6.35 5.68
CA VAL A 132 -15.11 -6.53 6.27
C VAL A 132 -15.07 -5.94 7.68
N SER A 133 -15.56 -4.72 7.87
CA SER A 133 -15.56 -4.07 9.18
C SER A 133 -16.35 -4.87 10.21
N SER A 134 -17.48 -5.48 9.80
CA SER A 134 -18.27 -6.38 10.65
C SER A 134 -17.53 -7.68 10.97
N ARG A 135 -16.99 -8.37 9.94
CA ARG A 135 -16.32 -9.66 10.08
C ARG A 135 -15.07 -9.57 10.96
N PHE A 136 -14.23 -8.57 10.73
CA PHE A 136 -12.98 -8.35 11.43
C PHE A 136 -13.13 -7.47 12.69
N LYS A 137 -14.36 -7.08 13.04
CA LYS A 137 -14.68 -6.27 14.22
C LYS A 137 -13.92 -4.93 14.25
N LEU A 138 -13.80 -4.27 13.10
CA LEU A 138 -13.19 -2.94 12.93
C LEU A 138 -14.11 -1.82 13.45
N GLY A 139 -14.56 -1.96 14.69
CA GLY A 139 -15.39 -1.00 15.39
C GLY A 139 -14.58 -0.08 16.31
N PRO A 140 -15.26 0.69 17.17
CA PRO A 140 -14.61 1.66 18.07
C PRO A 140 -13.55 1.00 18.94
N TYR A 141 -13.86 -0.15 19.52
CA TYR A 141 -12.93 -0.89 20.38
C TYR A 141 -11.63 -1.27 19.66
N TYR A 142 -11.70 -1.61 18.36
CA TYR A 142 -10.52 -1.92 17.55
C TYR A 142 -9.60 -0.71 17.44
N PHE A 143 -10.15 0.44 17.02
CA PHE A 143 -9.40 1.68 16.87
C PHE A 143 -8.88 2.21 18.20
N TRP A 144 -9.64 2.04 19.29
CA TRP A 144 -9.19 2.38 20.63
C TRP A 144 -8.00 1.54 21.07
N LYS A 145 -8.07 0.22 20.85
CA LYS A 145 -6.94 -0.68 21.12
C LYS A 145 -5.75 -0.30 20.25
N LYS A 146 -5.95 -0.01 18.96
CA LYS A 146 -4.90 0.43 18.05
C LYS A 146 -4.23 1.71 18.56
N PHE A 147 -5.02 2.74 18.87
CA PHE A 147 -4.56 4.00 19.46
C PHE A 147 -3.62 3.80 20.66
N ARG A 148 -4.00 2.94 21.62
CA ARG A 148 -3.19 2.69 22.83
C ARG A 148 -1.91 1.89 22.60
N ASN A 149 -1.84 1.12 21.51
CA ASN A 149 -0.73 0.21 21.23
C ASN A 149 0.13 0.65 20.03
N ILE A 150 -0.16 1.79 19.40
CA ILE A 150 0.70 2.34 18.36
C ILE A 150 2.04 2.72 18.99
N CYS A 151 3.13 2.19 18.42
CA CYS A 151 4.50 2.50 18.80
C CYS A 151 5.26 3.12 17.63
N PRO A 152 6.27 3.97 17.90
CA PRO A 152 7.16 4.47 16.86
C PRO A 152 7.86 3.31 16.15
N GLN A 153 7.93 3.37 14.82
CA GLN A 153 8.70 2.42 14.01
C GLN A 153 10.03 3.06 13.63
N PRO A 154 11.16 2.34 13.72
CA PRO A 154 12.49 2.91 13.43
C PRO A 154 12.62 3.40 11.98
N GLU A 155 11.83 2.86 11.06
CA GLU A 155 11.83 3.24 9.64
C GLU A 155 10.94 4.46 9.33
N LYS A 156 10.14 4.95 10.29
CA LYS A 156 9.16 6.02 10.08
C LYS A 156 9.52 7.29 10.84
N THR A 157 9.05 8.42 10.33
CA THR A 157 9.26 9.71 11.01
C THR A 157 8.35 9.84 12.24
N MET A 158 8.74 10.70 13.19
CA MET A 158 7.86 11.03 14.33
C MET A 158 6.56 11.71 13.88
N ALA A 159 6.56 12.40 12.74
CA ALA A 159 5.36 12.99 12.16
C ALA A 159 4.39 11.90 11.65
N ASP A 160 4.90 10.85 11.00
CA ASP A 160 4.10 9.70 10.58
C ASP A 160 3.48 8.98 11.78
N PHE A 161 4.26 8.83 12.86
CA PHE A 161 3.76 8.28 14.13
C PHE A 161 2.60 9.12 14.69
N ALA A 162 2.78 10.44 14.79
CA ALA A 162 1.72 11.34 15.28
C ALA A 162 0.46 11.29 14.41
N ALA A 163 0.62 11.22 13.08
CA ALA A 163 -0.49 11.08 12.15
C ALA A 163 -1.27 9.76 12.36
N LEU A 164 -0.57 8.64 12.56
CA LEU A 164 -1.20 7.34 12.84
C LEU A 164 -1.96 7.34 14.18
N VAL A 165 -1.38 7.94 15.22
CA VAL A 165 -2.04 8.08 16.53
C VAL A 165 -3.31 8.93 16.40
N TRP A 166 -3.22 10.07 15.70
CA TRP A 166 -4.35 10.96 15.46
C TRP A 166 -5.46 10.27 14.66
N ASP A 167 -5.12 9.61 13.57
CA ASP A 167 -6.06 8.89 12.71
C ASP A 167 -6.79 7.76 13.46
N ALA A 168 -6.07 6.99 14.29
CA ALA A 168 -6.69 5.97 15.13
C ALA A 168 -7.69 6.57 16.15
N LEU A 169 -7.34 7.71 16.76
CA LEU A 169 -8.24 8.42 17.68
C LEU A 169 -9.48 8.96 16.96
N LEU A 170 -9.33 9.54 15.78
CA LEU A 170 -10.42 10.08 14.99
C LEU A 170 -11.41 8.98 14.57
N LYS A 171 -10.90 7.85 14.04
CA LYS A 171 -11.73 6.69 13.68
C LYS A 171 -12.45 6.08 14.88
N TRP A 172 -11.80 6.06 16.05
CA TRP A 172 -12.48 5.68 17.30
C TRP A 172 -13.62 6.64 17.63
N ALA A 173 -13.39 7.95 17.59
CA ALA A 173 -14.39 8.97 17.92
C ALA A 173 -15.60 8.90 16.97
N GLU A 174 -15.35 8.76 15.66
CA GLU A 174 -16.38 8.57 14.63
C GLU A 174 -17.21 7.32 14.91
N GLY A 175 -16.56 6.17 15.13
CA GLY A 175 -17.26 4.91 15.40
C GLY A 175 -18.03 4.94 16.72
N ALA A 176 -17.49 5.62 17.74
CA ALA A 176 -18.14 5.79 19.04
C ALA A 176 -19.28 6.84 18.98
N LYS A 177 -19.46 7.50 17.84
CA LYS A 177 -20.41 8.60 17.63
C LYS A 177 -20.19 9.73 18.63
N ALA A 178 -18.93 10.04 18.94
CA ALA A 178 -18.54 11.19 19.75
C ALA A 178 -18.68 12.45 18.90
N ASP A 179 -19.82 13.12 19.04
CA ASP A 179 -20.22 14.31 18.27
C ASP A 179 -19.53 15.60 18.75
N ASN A 180 -18.99 15.61 19.97
CA ASN A 180 -18.25 16.73 20.53
C ASN A 180 -17.15 16.25 21.50
N LEU A 181 -16.28 17.18 21.88
CA LEU A 181 -15.14 16.92 22.76
C LEU A 181 -15.58 16.40 24.13
N GLU A 182 -16.64 16.97 24.72
CA GLU A 182 -17.13 16.57 26.03
C GLU A 182 -17.56 15.10 26.06
N LYS A 183 -18.33 14.67 25.06
CA LYS A 183 -18.76 13.28 24.89
C LYS A 183 -17.57 12.35 24.66
N ALA A 184 -16.58 12.78 23.86
CA ALA A 184 -15.36 12.00 23.67
C ALA A 184 -14.64 11.79 25.01
N LEU A 185 -14.40 12.85 25.78
CA LEU A 185 -13.77 12.77 27.10
C LEU A 185 -14.54 11.87 28.05
N HIS A 186 -15.87 12.00 28.09
CA HIS A 186 -16.74 11.15 28.91
C HIS A 186 -16.56 9.67 28.54
N LEU A 187 -16.58 9.33 27.25
CA LEU A 187 -16.38 7.96 26.78
C LEU A 187 -14.99 7.41 27.15
N MET A 188 -13.93 8.24 27.06
CA MET A 188 -12.58 7.84 27.47
C MET A 188 -12.51 7.55 28.97
N VAL A 189 -13.15 8.38 29.80
CA VAL A 189 -13.23 8.19 31.25
C VAL A 189 -14.01 6.93 31.61
N LEU A 190 -15.16 6.69 30.96
CA LEU A 190 -15.95 5.48 31.17
C LEU A 190 -15.16 4.22 30.79
N ASP A 191 -14.42 4.27 29.69
CA ASP A 191 -13.55 3.16 29.29
C ASP A 191 -12.45 2.89 30.32
N GLN A 192 -11.80 3.94 30.86
CA GLN A 192 -10.80 3.77 31.93
C GLN A 192 -11.41 3.23 33.21
N PHE A 193 -12.54 3.79 33.64
CA PHE A 193 -13.26 3.31 34.82
C PHE A 193 -13.66 1.85 34.68
N TYR A 194 -14.23 1.49 33.51
CA TYR A 194 -14.58 0.12 33.21
C TYR A 194 -13.33 -0.77 33.22
N TYR A 195 -12.20 -0.36 32.66
CA TYR A 195 -10.96 -1.15 32.69
C TYR A 195 -10.49 -1.44 34.12
N CYS A 196 -10.51 -0.44 34.99
CA CYS A 196 -10.10 -0.55 36.40
C CYS A 196 -11.11 -1.27 37.30
N CYS A 197 -12.36 -1.44 36.88
CA CYS A 197 -13.38 -2.09 37.70
C CYS A 197 -13.08 -3.58 37.95
N PRO A 198 -13.32 -4.08 39.17
CA PRO A 198 -13.35 -5.52 39.48
C PRO A 198 -14.29 -6.28 38.55
N ARG A 199 -14.01 -7.58 38.33
CA ARG A 199 -14.76 -8.41 37.37
C ARG A 199 -16.24 -8.51 37.74
N GLU A 200 -16.55 -8.50 39.02
CA GLU A 200 -17.90 -8.57 39.59
C GLU A 200 -18.73 -7.35 39.14
N ILE A 201 -18.15 -6.16 39.20
CA ILE A 201 -18.81 -4.91 38.77
C ILE A 201 -19.02 -4.91 37.25
N LYS A 202 -18.04 -5.38 36.47
CA LYS A 202 -18.16 -5.51 35.01
C LYS A 202 -19.31 -6.43 34.60
N THR A 203 -19.51 -7.55 35.31
CA THR A 203 -20.62 -8.46 35.04
C THR A 203 -21.98 -7.85 35.33
N LEU A 204 -22.10 -7.05 36.40
CA LEU A 204 -23.35 -6.36 36.74
C LEU A 204 -23.70 -5.26 35.73
N VAL A 205 -22.72 -4.48 35.28
CA VAL A 205 -22.93 -3.45 34.26
C VAL A 205 -23.37 -4.05 32.92
N LYS A 206 -22.81 -5.21 32.53
CA LYS A 206 -23.20 -5.94 31.30
C LYS A 206 -24.56 -6.61 31.38
N ALA A 207 -24.95 -7.11 32.56
CA ALA A 207 -26.23 -7.77 32.77
C ALA A 207 -27.42 -6.80 32.73
N GLY A 208 -27.17 -5.48 32.70
CA GLY A 208 -28.18 -4.46 32.90
C GLY A 208 -28.65 -4.42 34.35
N PRO A 209 -29.51 -3.46 34.73
CA PRO A 209 -30.07 -3.42 36.07
C PRO A 209 -30.75 -4.76 36.37
N PRO A 210 -30.44 -5.42 37.51
CA PRO A 210 -31.16 -6.62 37.89
C PRO A 210 -32.65 -6.27 37.93
N LYS A 211 -33.49 -7.10 37.31
CA LYS A 211 -34.94 -6.98 37.44
C LYS A 211 -35.27 -7.06 38.93
N LEU A 212 -35.42 -5.90 39.56
CA LEU A 212 -35.88 -5.77 40.93
C LEU A 212 -37.32 -6.30 40.95
N SER A 213 -37.47 -7.61 41.21
CA SER A 213 -38.75 -8.13 41.66
C SER A 213 -39.13 -7.32 42.89
N LYS A 214 -40.36 -6.79 42.92
CA LYS A 214 -40.90 -5.91 43.97
C LYS A 214 -40.97 -6.62 45.33
N ARG A 215 -39.83 -6.94 45.92
CA ARG A 215 -39.72 -7.33 47.33
C ARG A 215 -38.94 -6.23 48.04
N PRO A 216 -39.52 -5.60 49.06
CA PRO A 216 -38.83 -4.57 49.82
C PRO A 216 -37.62 -5.20 50.52
N LEU A 217 -36.43 -4.74 50.17
CA LEU A 217 -35.19 -5.03 50.89
C LEU A 217 -35.28 -4.35 52.26
N LYS A 218 -35.50 -5.16 53.31
CA LYS A 218 -35.28 -4.74 54.69
C LYS A 218 -33.76 -4.62 54.90
N LEU A 219 -33.23 -3.41 54.74
CA LEU A 219 -31.88 -3.08 55.17
C LEU A 219 -31.86 -3.11 56.71
N ARG A 220 -31.23 -4.13 57.30
CA ARG A 220 -30.93 -4.16 58.73
C ARG A 220 -29.58 -3.47 58.91
N ILE A 221 -29.61 -2.22 59.35
CA ILE A 221 -28.42 -1.52 59.83
C ILE A 221 -28.10 -2.14 61.20
N SER A 222 -26.98 -2.85 61.30
CA SER A 222 -26.39 -3.23 62.58
C SER A 222 -25.26 -2.25 62.84
N CYS A 223 -25.47 -1.30 63.74
CA CYS A 223 -24.37 -0.56 64.35
C CYS A 223 -23.61 -1.51 65.29
N CYS A 224 -22.30 -1.61 65.08
CA CYS A 224 -21.32 -1.82 66.14
C CYS A 224 -20.22 -0.79 65.94
#